data_AF-A0A091XR30-F1
#
_entry.id   AF-A0A091XR30-F1
#
_cell.length_a   1.000
_cell.length_b   1.000
_cell.length_c   1.000
_cell.angle_alpha   90.00
_cell.angle_beta   90.00
_cell.angle_gamma   90.00
#
_symmetry.space_group_name_H-M   'P 1'
#
loop_
_entity.id
_entity.type
_entity.pdbx_description
1 polymer ?
#
loop_
_entity_poly.entity_id
_entity_poly.type
_entity_poly.pdbx_seq_one_letter_code
_entity_poly.pdbx_strand_id
1 'polypeptide(L)'
;MMKFTKQNFIFLVCGLLIYVVDIGVDFWVASKYFYQGQYSWSILILCFRGLSSLITQIFSYEWFKNDWEGTDTGKLKWIFLVHLFQCGIFIRYWFALKYGCQAAFKQSNSGAASETDPPHFIQKQAVDVVTDINMLRVFKTFLETAPQLFIQIYILMEHSKNKFWQYAAIIMSFCGISISMVDYQTSLRKSLPDKDEFHVLPKLVYLFYKLLTITSWILGISLITLLSARSSVILLVFLWICGFTWTLKQHTTFCKSKKTEYLYRTVVGIILIFTFFNIKGRKTKVCISIYYATHTVVTLSILFAYMFWKTSIIKEIHFTIVSILTILSLVLGIIFLVAYYSCFHPTAYCRPQTYSDEVDAEAGQKDRVETGRFQNFIM
;
A
#
# COMPACT_ATOMS: atom_id res chain seq x y z
N MET A 1 -16.59 -14.78 -11.33
CA MET A 1 -17.62 -14.26 -10.39
C MET A 1 -16.95 -13.99 -9.05
N MET A 2 -16.92 -12.73 -8.61
CA MET A 2 -16.25 -12.33 -7.37
C MET A 2 -16.97 -12.93 -6.17
N LYS A 3 -16.29 -13.72 -5.33
CA LYS A 3 -16.90 -14.33 -4.13
C LYS A 3 -16.21 -13.88 -2.84
N PHE A 4 -16.93 -13.11 -2.04
CA PHE A 4 -16.57 -12.76 -0.68
C PHE A 4 -16.82 -13.98 0.23
N THR A 5 -15.75 -14.58 0.75
CA THR A 5 -15.79 -15.80 1.55
C THR A 5 -15.72 -15.49 3.05
N LYS A 6 -16.07 -16.47 3.88
CA LYS A 6 -15.87 -16.41 5.34
C LYS A 6 -14.41 -16.15 5.71
N GLN A 7 -13.47 -16.68 4.92
CA GLN A 7 -12.04 -16.41 5.10
C GLN A 7 -11.69 -14.93 4.88
N ASN A 8 -12.26 -14.28 3.85
CA ASN A 8 -12.08 -12.84 3.63
C ASN A 8 -12.64 -12.03 4.81
N PHE A 9 -13.76 -12.45 5.40
CA PHE A 9 -14.31 -11.81 6.60
C PHE A 9 -13.38 -11.93 7.82
N ILE A 10 -12.80 -13.11 8.06
CA ILE A 10 -11.82 -13.31 9.13
C ILE A 10 -10.60 -12.39 8.92
N PHE A 11 -10.05 -12.34 7.70
CA PHE A 11 -8.94 -11.44 7.39
C PHE A 11 -9.29 -9.96 7.60
N LEU A 12 -10.53 -9.55 7.30
CA LEU A 12 -11.00 -8.20 7.57
C LEU A 12 -11.00 -7.87 9.08
N VAL A 13 -11.51 -8.78 9.92
CA VAL A 13 -11.51 -8.63 11.38
C VAL A 13 -10.07 -8.59 11.93
N CYS A 14 -9.21 -9.53 11.52
CA CYS A 14 -7.79 -9.51 11.88
C CYS A 14 -7.13 -8.20 11.45
N GLY A 15 -7.46 -7.70 10.26
CA GLY A 15 -6.96 -6.43 9.75
C GLY A 15 -7.35 -5.22 10.62
N LEU A 16 -8.56 -5.20 11.16
CA LEU A 16 -9.00 -4.17 12.11
C LEU A 16 -8.23 -4.27 13.44
N LEU A 17 -8.06 -5.47 13.98
CA LEU A 17 -7.30 -5.69 15.22
C LEU A 17 -5.84 -5.24 15.08
N ILE A 18 -5.18 -5.61 13.97
CA ILE A 18 -3.81 -5.18 13.67
C ILE A 18 -3.73 -3.66 13.59
N TYR A 19 -4.72 -3.01 12.94
CA TYR A 19 -4.76 -1.55 12.87
C TYR A 19 -4.84 -0.89 14.26
N VAL A 20 -5.68 -1.41 15.17
CA VAL A 20 -5.79 -0.89 16.54
C VAL A 20 -4.51 -1.12 17.34
N VAL A 21 -3.89 -2.30 17.23
CA VAL A 21 -2.63 -2.62 17.90
C VAL A 21 -1.52 -1.69 17.42
N ASP A 22 -1.43 -1.47 16.12
CA ASP A 22 -0.45 -0.59 15.48
C ASP A 22 -0.57 0.86 16.01
N ILE A 23 -1.79 1.40 16.13
CA ILE A 23 -2.03 2.70 16.80
C ILE A 23 -1.42 2.72 18.21
N GLY A 24 -1.70 1.70 19.00
CA GLY A 24 -1.22 1.61 20.39
C GLY A 24 0.31 1.49 20.46
N VAL A 25 0.92 0.70 19.58
CA VAL A 25 2.36 0.51 19.50
C VAL A 25 3.06 1.82 19.13
N ASP A 26 2.54 2.60 18.19
CA ASP A 26 3.15 3.88 17.82
C ASP A 26 3.19 4.86 18.99
N PHE A 27 2.08 5.01 19.72
CA PHE A 27 2.03 5.88 20.90
C PHE A 27 2.92 5.38 22.03
N TRP A 28 2.97 4.05 22.23
CA TRP A 28 3.86 3.43 23.21
C TRP A 28 5.33 3.71 22.89
N VAL A 29 5.73 3.51 21.63
CA VAL A 29 7.11 3.75 21.17
C VAL A 29 7.46 5.23 21.27
N ALA A 30 6.58 6.14 20.83
CA ALA A 30 6.78 7.57 20.96
C ALA A 30 6.93 8.01 22.42
N SER A 31 6.10 7.48 23.32
CA SER A 31 6.17 7.77 24.77
C SER A 31 7.48 7.25 25.36
N LYS A 32 7.93 6.06 24.96
CA LYS A 32 9.21 5.50 25.41
C LYS A 32 10.39 6.39 25.03
N TYR A 33 10.43 6.90 23.80
CA TYR A 33 11.48 7.85 23.39
C TYR A 33 11.40 9.17 24.16
N PHE A 34 10.18 9.65 24.45
CA PHE A 34 9.97 10.85 25.25
C PHE A 34 10.52 10.69 26.68
N TYR A 35 10.20 9.59 27.37
CA TYR A 35 10.71 9.31 28.71
C TYR A 35 12.22 9.07 28.76
N GLN A 36 12.83 8.67 27.64
CA GLN A 36 14.29 8.51 27.52
C GLN A 36 15.02 9.82 27.20
N GLY A 37 14.32 10.96 27.16
CA GLY A 37 14.88 12.27 26.81
C GLY A 37 15.17 12.45 25.33
N GLN A 38 14.78 11.49 24.48
CA GLN A 38 15.01 11.50 23.04
C GLN A 38 13.82 12.14 22.31
N TYR A 39 13.60 13.43 22.57
CA TYR A 39 12.42 14.16 22.08
C TYR A 39 12.32 14.21 20.55
N SER A 40 13.44 14.36 19.85
CA SER A 40 13.45 14.42 18.37
C SER A 40 12.86 13.15 17.73
N TRP A 41 13.21 11.97 18.24
CA TRP A 41 12.68 10.70 17.73
C TRP A 41 11.20 10.52 18.04
N SER A 42 10.79 10.91 19.25
CA SER A 42 9.37 10.91 19.66
C SER A 42 8.52 11.80 18.74
N ILE A 43 8.96 13.03 18.52
CA ILE A 43 8.28 14.00 17.64
C ILE A 43 8.21 13.45 16.21
N LEU A 44 9.31 12.91 15.68
CA LEU A 44 9.36 12.42 14.31
C LEU A 44 8.39 11.25 14.07
N ILE A 45 8.29 10.30 15.02
CA ILE A 45 7.33 9.19 14.95
C ILE A 45 5.89 9.71 14.96
N LEU A 46 5.57 10.65 15.84
CA LEU A 46 4.25 11.26 15.92
C LEU A 46 3.92 12.10 14.68
N CYS A 47 4.90 12.77 14.08
CA CYS A 47 4.72 13.52 12.83
C CYS A 47 4.37 12.59 11.66
N PHE A 48 5.11 11.49 11.47
CA PHE A 48 4.80 10.51 10.43
C PHE A 48 3.41 9.91 10.61
N ARG A 49 3.06 9.58 11.85
CA ARG A 49 1.74 9.10 12.25
C ARG A 49 0.63 10.10 11.97
N GLY A 50 0.79 11.33 12.43
CA GLY A 50 -0.19 12.41 12.25
C GLY A 50 -0.42 12.74 10.77
N LEU A 51 0.66 12.83 9.99
CA LEU A 51 0.59 13.11 8.55
C LEU A 51 -0.13 11.99 7.79
N SER A 52 0.24 10.74 8.06
CA SER A 52 -0.40 9.55 7.51
C SER A 52 -1.89 9.47 7.85
N SER A 53 -2.24 9.71 9.12
CA SER A 53 -3.63 9.74 9.59
C SER A 53 -4.42 10.85 8.90
N LEU A 54 -3.89 12.07 8.82
CA LEU A 54 -4.54 13.19 8.13
C LEU A 54 -4.82 12.85 6.65
N ILE A 55 -3.82 12.36 5.93
CA ILE A 55 -3.95 12.03 4.50
C ILE A 55 -4.99 10.91 4.30
N THR A 56 -4.95 9.85 5.13
CA THR A 56 -5.90 8.75 5.04
C THR A 56 -7.33 9.17 5.38
N GLN A 57 -7.54 10.07 6.35
CA GLN A 57 -8.86 10.64 6.62
C GLN A 57 -9.38 11.50 5.45
N ILE A 58 -8.52 12.32 4.83
CA ILE A 58 -8.90 13.13 3.66
C ILE A 58 -9.38 12.24 2.52
N PHE A 59 -8.62 11.21 2.15
CA PHE A 59 -9.04 10.27 1.11
C PHE A 59 -10.29 9.49 1.51
N SER A 60 -10.34 8.98 2.74
CA SER A 60 -11.50 8.26 3.25
C SER A 60 -12.78 9.09 3.15
N TYR A 61 -12.72 10.36 3.56
CA TYR A 61 -13.87 11.27 3.50
C TYR A 61 -14.28 11.58 2.06
N GLU A 62 -13.32 11.94 1.20
CA GLU A 62 -13.61 12.28 -0.20
C GLU A 62 -14.21 11.09 -0.96
N TRP A 63 -13.73 9.88 -0.71
CA TRP A 63 -14.31 8.67 -1.26
C TRP A 63 -15.72 8.41 -0.72
N PHE A 64 -15.96 8.57 0.58
CA PHE A 64 -17.31 8.46 1.14
C PHE A 64 -18.28 9.46 0.53
N LYS A 65 -17.84 10.71 0.38
CA LYS A 65 -18.62 11.78 -0.24
C LYS A 65 -18.93 11.48 -1.70
N ASN A 66 -17.98 10.88 -2.43
CA ASN A 66 -18.15 10.55 -3.84
C ASN A 66 -19.08 9.36 -4.08
N ASP A 67 -19.19 8.45 -3.11
CA ASP A 67 -20.06 7.27 -3.12
C ASP A 67 -21.42 7.54 -2.45
N TRP A 68 -21.59 8.71 -1.84
CA TRP A 68 -22.83 9.12 -1.18
C TRP A 68 -23.81 9.71 -2.20
N GLU A 69 -24.88 8.99 -2.48
CA GLU A 69 -25.96 9.41 -3.39
C GLU A 69 -27.12 10.13 -2.68
N GLY A 70 -27.10 10.20 -1.34
CA GLY A 70 -28.20 10.77 -0.56
C GLY A 70 -28.24 12.30 -0.60
N THR A 71 -29.45 12.88 -0.57
CA THR A 71 -29.65 14.34 -0.46
C THR A 71 -29.50 14.87 0.97
N ASP A 72 -29.35 13.99 1.97
CA ASP A 72 -29.21 14.35 3.38
C ASP A 72 -27.83 14.92 3.70
N THR A 73 -27.74 16.24 3.64
CA THR A 73 -26.53 17.00 3.99
C THR A 73 -26.14 16.89 5.47
N GLY A 74 -27.08 16.55 6.36
CA GLY A 74 -26.83 16.37 7.78
C GLY A 74 -25.94 15.17 8.06
N LYS A 75 -26.25 14.02 7.43
CA LYS A 75 -25.41 12.81 7.52
C LYS A 75 -24.00 13.04 6.98
N LEU A 76 -23.85 13.77 5.87
CA LEU A 76 -22.54 14.08 5.31
C LEU A 76 -21.71 14.96 6.28
N LYS A 77 -22.34 15.94 6.96
CA LYS A 77 -21.69 16.75 8.00
C LYS A 77 -21.24 15.91 9.19
N TRP A 78 -22.06 14.94 9.63
CA TRP A 78 -21.67 13.99 10.68
C TRP A 78 -20.47 13.14 10.27
N ILE A 79 -20.47 12.60 9.04
CA ILE A 79 -19.35 11.83 8.51
C ILE A 79 -18.09 12.70 8.46
N PHE A 80 -18.19 13.95 8.01
CA PHE A 80 -17.09 14.91 8.04
C PHE A 80 -16.55 15.10 9.46
N LEU A 81 -17.43 15.33 10.44
CA LEU A 81 -17.04 15.51 11.84
C LEU A 81 -16.31 14.28 12.40
N VAL A 82 -16.77 13.07 12.06
CA VAL A 82 -16.12 11.83 12.49
C VAL A 82 -14.73 11.68 11.88
N HIS A 83 -14.54 12.07 10.61
CA HIS A 83 -13.21 12.11 9.99
C HIS A 83 -12.31 13.18 10.62
N LEU A 84 -12.87 14.34 11.00
CA LEU A 84 -12.14 15.40 11.70
C LEU A 84 -11.60 14.92 13.05
N PHE A 85 -12.38 14.13 13.79
CA PHE A 85 -11.96 13.48 15.03
C PHE A 85 -11.12 12.20 14.83
N GLN A 86 -10.61 11.95 13.62
CA GLN A 86 -9.77 10.78 13.28
C GLN A 86 -10.47 9.42 13.40
N CYS A 87 -11.79 9.39 13.57
CA CYS A 87 -12.57 8.17 13.72
C CYS A 87 -13.16 7.64 12.38
N GLY A 88 -12.90 8.31 11.26
CA GLY A 88 -13.48 7.98 9.95
C GLY A 88 -13.11 6.58 9.44
N ILE A 89 -11.91 6.10 9.75
CA ILE A 89 -11.48 4.75 9.35
C ILE A 89 -12.29 3.65 10.07
N PHE A 90 -12.70 3.88 11.32
CA PHE A 90 -13.55 2.93 12.06
C PHE A 90 -14.93 2.84 11.44
N ILE A 91 -15.46 3.95 10.90
CA ILE A 91 -16.68 3.92 10.09
C ILE A 91 -16.49 3.06 8.83
N ARG A 92 -15.35 3.18 8.12
CA ARG A 92 -15.06 2.30 6.96
C ARG A 92 -15.06 0.83 7.37
N TYR A 93 -14.39 0.49 8.45
CA TYR A 93 -14.36 -0.87 8.97
C TYR A 93 -15.74 -1.36 9.39
N TRP A 94 -16.56 -0.52 10.02
CA TRP A 94 -17.93 -0.86 10.36
C TRP A 94 -18.75 -1.23 9.11
N PHE A 95 -18.70 -0.41 8.06
CA PHE A 95 -19.37 -0.73 6.79
C PHE A 95 -18.80 -2.00 6.14
N ALA A 96 -17.48 -2.16 6.11
CA ALA A 96 -16.83 -3.35 5.58
C ALA A 96 -17.28 -4.62 6.32
N LEU A 97 -17.39 -4.56 7.65
CA LEU A 97 -17.85 -5.67 8.48
C LEU A 97 -19.34 -5.95 8.25
N LYS A 98 -20.17 -4.91 8.12
CA LYS A 98 -21.60 -5.05 7.83
C LYS A 98 -21.82 -5.76 6.49
N TYR A 99 -21.24 -5.22 5.41
CA TYR A 99 -21.38 -5.78 4.07
C TYR A 99 -20.68 -7.14 3.93
N GLY A 100 -19.49 -7.28 4.53
CA GLY A 100 -18.74 -8.53 4.54
C GLY A 100 -19.48 -9.65 5.30
N CYS A 101 -20.16 -9.34 6.40
CA CYS A 101 -20.97 -10.32 7.15
C CYS A 101 -22.20 -10.76 6.33
N GLN A 102 -22.90 -9.80 5.70
CA GLN A 102 -24.02 -10.11 4.82
C GLN A 102 -23.59 -10.97 3.63
N ALA A 103 -22.47 -10.64 2.98
CA ALA A 103 -21.93 -11.42 1.86
C ALA A 103 -21.44 -12.82 2.28
N ALA A 104 -20.80 -12.96 3.45
CA ALA A 104 -20.19 -14.22 3.89
C ALA A 104 -21.16 -15.19 4.59
N PHE A 105 -22.19 -14.69 5.28
CA PHE A 105 -23.04 -15.51 6.16
C PHE A 105 -24.54 -15.45 5.83
N LYS A 106 -25.08 -14.34 5.31
CA LYS A 106 -26.53 -14.26 5.04
C LYS A 106 -26.97 -14.97 3.77
N GLN A 107 -26.06 -15.17 2.81
CA GLN A 107 -26.37 -15.83 1.54
C GLN A 107 -26.61 -17.35 1.65
N SER A 108 -26.23 -18.01 2.76
CA SER A 108 -26.52 -19.45 2.96
C SER A 108 -27.92 -19.73 3.51
N ASN A 109 -28.61 -18.73 4.07
CA ASN A 109 -29.88 -18.92 4.78
C ASN A 109 -31.10 -18.38 4.01
N SER A 110 -30.91 -17.77 2.84
CA SER A 110 -32.00 -17.17 2.06
C SER A 110 -32.66 -18.18 1.11
N GLY A 111 -33.44 -19.10 1.68
CA GLY A 111 -34.56 -19.75 1.01
C GLY A 111 -35.86 -18.90 1.04
N ALA A 112 -35.81 -17.71 1.61
CA ALA A 112 -36.91 -16.75 1.65
C ALA A 112 -36.41 -15.40 1.15
N ALA A 113 -36.83 -15.04 -0.06
CA ALA A 113 -36.45 -13.82 -0.74
C ALA A 113 -37.07 -12.60 -0.07
N SER A 114 -36.23 -11.65 0.37
CA SER A 114 -36.57 -10.23 0.40
C SER A 114 -35.82 -9.59 -0.76
N GLU A 115 -36.58 -9.13 -1.74
CA GLU A 115 -36.16 -8.42 -2.95
C GLU A 115 -35.64 -7.02 -2.58
N THR A 116 -34.42 -6.92 -2.04
CA THR A 116 -33.90 -5.57 -1.78
C THR A 116 -32.48 -5.33 -2.25
N ASP A 117 -31.72 -6.34 -2.68
CA ASP A 117 -30.52 -6.15 -3.53
C ASP A 117 -30.11 -7.48 -4.16
N PRO A 118 -29.75 -7.56 -5.46
CA PRO A 118 -29.27 -8.80 -6.06
C PRO A 118 -28.03 -9.31 -5.29
N PRO A 119 -27.88 -10.63 -5.07
CA PRO A 119 -26.74 -11.19 -4.33
C PRO A 119 -25.36 -10.77 -4.88
N HIS A 120 -25.29 -10.47 -6.18
CA HIS A 120 -24.08 -9.97 -6.84
C HIS A 120 -23.71 -8.53 -6.41
N PHE A 121 -24.70 -7.69 -6.08
CA PHE A 121 -24.48 -6.30 -5.67
C PHE A 121 -23.79 -6.22 -4.29
N ILE A 122 -24.29 -6.98 -3.30
CA ILE A 122 -23.70 -7.01 -1.95
C ILE A 122 -22.28 -7.58 -1.97
N GLN A 123 -22.03 -8.61 -2.79
CA GLN A 123 -20.70 -9.18 -3.03
C GLN A 123 -19.73 -8.12 -3.57
N LYS A 124 -20.14 -7.38 -4.60
CA LYS A 124 -19.36 -6.30 -5.20
C LYS A 124 -19.08 -5.18 -4.19
N GLN A 125 -20.12 -4.71 -3.47
CA GLN A 125 -19.99 -3.66 -2.47
C GLN A 125 -19.02 -4.05 -1.33
N ALA A 126 -19.08 -5.29 -0.83
CA ALA A 126 -18.14 -5.78 0.17
C ALA A 126 -16.69 -5.80 -0.35
N VAL A 127 -16.48 -6.25 -1.60
CA VAL A 127 -15.16 -6.25 -2.23
C VAL A 127 -14.62 -4.83 -2.45
N ASP A 128 -15.46 -3.90 -2.90
CA ASP A 128 -15.07 -2.51 -3.18
C ASP A 128 -14.66 -1.78 -1.89
N VAL A 129 -15.47 -1.89 -0.82
CA VAL A 129 -15.16 -1.28 0.48
C VAL A 129 -13.86 -1.86 1.08
N VAL A 130 -13.63 -3.17 0.97
CA VAL A 130 -12.38 -3.79 1.45
C VAL A 130 -11.18 -3.35 0.60
N THR A 131 -11.38 -3.16 -0.70
CA THR A 131 -10.32 -2.66 -1.60
C THR A 131 -9.92 -1.23 -1.26
N ASP A 132 -10.90 -0.38 -0.96
CA ASP A 132 -10.65 0.97 -0.44
C ASP A 132 -9.85 0.94 0.86
N ILE A 133 -10.24 0.10 1.83
CA ILE A 133 -9.50 -0.02 3.10
C ILE A 133 -8.06 -0.45 2.85
N ASN A 134 -7.83 -1.42 1.97
CA ASN A 134 -6.49 -1.89 1.64
C ASN A 134 -5.67 -0.82 0.88
N MET A 135 -6.30 0.02 0.08
CA MET A 135 -5.65 1.18 -0.54
C MET A 135 -5.21 2.21 0.52
N LEU A 136 -6.10 2.57 1.45
CA LEU A 136 -5.77 3.48 2.56
C LEU A 136 -4.68 2.89 3.47
N ARG A 137 -4.70 1.58 3.68
CA ARG A 137 -3.64 0.86 4.40
C ARG A 137 -2.29 1.02 3.70
N VAL A 138 -2.23 0.85 2.38
CA VAL A 138 -0.99 1.10 1.61
C VAL A 138 -0.50 2.53 1.79
N PHE A 139 -1.39 3.53 1.74
CA PHE A 139 -0.99 4.92 2.01
C PHE A 139 -0.39 5.07 3.40
N LYS A 140 -1.06 4.54 4.43
CA LYS A 140 -0.54 4.53 5.80
C LYS A 140 0.83 3.88 5.88
N THR A 141 0.97 2.68 5.31
CA THR A 141 2.21 1.90 5.36
C THR A 141 3.41 2.67 4.81
N PHE A 142 3.28 3.43 3.72
CA PHE A 142 4.41 4.16 3.14
C PHE A 142 4.58 5.60 3.66
N LEU A 143 3.53 6.21 4.22
CA LEU A 143 3.61 7.53 4.84
C LEU A 143 4.07 7.47 6.32
N GLU A 144 3.84 6.33 6.98
CA GLU A 144 4.12 6.13 8.41
C GLU A 144 5.09 4.97 8.65
N THR A 145 4.69 3.74 8.34
CA THR A 145 5.44 2.53 8.74
C THR A 145 6.82 2.46 8.08
N ALA A 146 6.96 2.77 6.79
CA ALA A 146 8.25 2.71 6.10
C ALA A 146 9.26 3.78 6.58
N PRO A 147 8.88 5.06 6.73
CA PRO A 147 9.74 6.05 7.38
C PRO A 147 10.09 5.73 8.83
N GLN A 148 9.13 5.21 9.62
CA GLN A 148 9.40 4.78 10.99
C GLN A 148 10.36 3.58 11.05
N LEU A 149 10.22 2.61 10.15
CA LEU A 149 11.14 1.49 10.02
C LEU A 149 12.57 1.97 9.70
N PHE A 150 12.69 2.96 8.81
CA PHE A 150 13.97 3.58 8.50
C PHE A 150 14.62 4.23 9.74
N ILE A 151 13.85 4.97 10.55
CA ILE A 151 14.35 5.50 11.84
C ILE A 151 14.79 4.36 12.77
N GLN A 152 13.99 3.30 12.90
CA GLN A 152 14.30 2.18 13.79
C GLN A 152 15.62 1.49 13.41
N ILE A 153 15.86 1.33 12.11
CA ILE A 153 17.13 0.78 11.60
C ILE A 153 18.28 1.74 11.88
N TYR A 154 18.10 3.04 11.65
CA TYR A 154 19.13 4.03 11.95
C TYR A 154 19.51 4.04 13.44
N ILE A 155 18.54 4.05 14.35
CA ILE A 155 18.75 4.00 15.80
C ILE A 155 19.45 2.71 16.22
N LEU A 156 19.06 1.57 15.64
CA LEU A 156 19.71 0.28 15.90
C LEU A 156 21.18 0.28 15.47
N MET A 157 21.49 0.93 14.34
CA MET A 157 22.85 1.00 13.82
C MET A 157 23.72 2.02 14.58
N GLU A 158 23.14 3.09 15.09
CA GLU A 158 23.86 4.11 15.88
C GLU A 158 24.08 3.68 17.33
N HIS A 159 23.11 3.00 17.94
CA HIS A 159 23.20 2.53 19.32
C HIS A 159 23.34 1.01 19.38
N SER A 160 24.58 0.53 19.54
CA SER A 160 24.99 -0.89 19.66
C SER A 160 24.51 -1.57 20.96
N LYS A 161 23.24 -1.39 21.34
CA LYS A 161 22.61 -2.10 22.46
C LYS A 161 21.68 -3.18 21.89
N ASN A 162 22.21 -4.40 21.80
CA ASN A 162 21.50 -5.57 21.28
C ASN A 162 20.28 -5.93 22.14
N LYS A 163 19.12 -5.38 21.80
CA LYS A 163 17.83 -5.81 22.33
C LYS A 163 17.13 -6.64 21.25
N PHE A 164 16.99 -7.94 21.47
CA PHE A 164 16.28 -8.88 20.59
C PHE A 164 14.94 -8.32 20.08
N TRP A 165 14.19 -7.64 20.97
CA TRP A 165 12.91 -6.99 20.65
C TRP A 165 12.98 -5.96 19.52
N GLN A 166 14.10 -5.23 19.35
CA GLN A 166 14.23 -4.26 18.26
C GLN A 166 14.37 -4.94 16.90
N TYR A 167 15.18 -6.01 16.82
CA TYR A 167 15.29 -6.82 15.61
C TYR A 167 13.94 -7.46 15.23
N ALA A 168 13.22 -7.99 16.21
CA ALA A 168 11.88 -8.52 16.00
C ALA A 168 10.91 -7.45 15.45
N ALA A 169 10.94 -6.23 15.98
CA ALA A 169 10.11 -5.12 15.51
C ALA A 169 10.43 -4.72 14.05
N ILE A 170 11.72 -4.68 13.69
CA ILE A 170 12.16 -4.38 12.32
C ILE A 170 11.69 -5.46 11.34
N ILE A 171 11.87 -6.74 11.70
CA ILE A 171 11.41 -7.87 10.87
C ILE A 171 9.88 -7.84 10.70
N MET A 172 9.14 -7.61 11.78
CA MET A 172 7.68 -7.49 11.75
C MET A 172 7.23 -6.33 10.85
N SER A 173 7.96 -5.20 10.86
CA SER A 173 7.66 -4.05 10.01
C SER A 173 7.87 -4.37 8.52
N PHE A 174 8.98 -5.02 8.16
CA PHE A 174 9.21 -5.48 6.78
C PHE A 174 8.14 -6.46 6.30
N CYS A 175 7.77 -7.43 7.14
CA CYS A 175 6.68 -8.36 6.87
C CYS A 175 5.35 -7.62 6.70
N GLY A 176 5.02 -6.69 7.60
CA GLY A 176 3.79 -5.89 7.56
C GLY A 176 3.66 -5.05 6.28
N ILE A 177 4.73 -4.37 5.86
CA ILE A 177 4.76 -3.60 4.60
C ILE A 177 4.47 -4.52 3.41
N SER A 178 5.11 -5.69 3.38
CA SER A 178 4.99 -6.65 2.27
C SER A 178 3.61 -7.30 2.21
N ILE A 179 3.05 -7.68 3.35
CA ILE A 179 1.69 -8.21 3.47
C ILE A 179 0.67 -7.15 3.02
N SER A 180 0.84 -5.89 3.43
CA SER A 180 -0.05 -4.82 2.97
C SER A 180 -0.07 -4.66 1.45
N MET A 181 1.09 -4.82 0.78
CA MET A 181 1.15 -4.80 -0.68
C MET A 181 0.45 -6.01 -1.32
N VAL A 182 0.58 -7.20 -0.72
CA VAL A 182 -0.12 -8.41 -1.19
C VAL A 182 -1.63 -8.27 -1.02
N ASP A 183 -2.09 -7.75 0.13
CA ASP A 183 -3.50 -7.53 0.44
C ASP A 183 -4.12 -6.54 -0.55
N TYR A 184 -3.43 -5.41 -0.79
CA TYR A 184 -3.85 -4.44 -1.79
C TYR A 184 -3.92 -5.05 -3.20
N GLN A 185 -2.86 -5.73 -3.65
CA GLN A 185 -2.82 -6.31 -4.98
C GLN A 185 -3.89 -7.40 -5.16
N THR A 186 -4.18 -8.16 -4.10
CA THR A 186 -5.23 -9.18 -4.08
C THR A 186 -6.61 -8.54 -4.15
N SER A 187 -6.87 -7.51 -3.35
CA SER A 187 -8.15 -6.79 -3.34
C SER A 187 -8.40 -6.04 -4.64
N LEU A 188 -7.40 -5.33 -5.16
CA LEU A 188 -7.50 -4.63 -6.44
C LEU A 188 -7.86 -5.62 -7.55
N ARG A 189 -7.20 -6.79 -7.61
CA ARG A 189 -7.51 -7.80 -8.62
C ARG A 189 -8.93 -8.33 -8.47
N LYS A 190 -9.37 -8.58 -7.23
CA LYS A 190 -10.75 -9.00 -6.92
C LYS A 190 -11.80 -7.96 -7.29
N SER A 191 -11.51 -6.66 -7.22
CA SER A 191 -12.45 -5.60 -7.62
C SER A 191 -12.65 -5.47 -9.14
N LEU A 192 -11.83 -6.15 -9.96
CA LEU A 192 -11.88 -6.04 -11.42
C LEU A 192 -12.61 -7.24 -12.04
N PRO A 193 -13.63 -7.02 -12.88
CA PRO A 193 -14.50 -8.09 -13.38
C PRO A 193 -13.80 -9.09 -14.31
N ASP A 194 -12.71 -8.68 -14.96
CA ASP A 194 -12.00 -9.45 -15.99
C ASP A 194 -10.71 -10.10 -15.47
N LYS A 195 -10.58 -10.31 -14.14
CA LYS A 195 -9.36 -10.90 -13.56
C LYS A 195 -9.65 -12.07 -12.62
N ASP A 196 -8.97 -13.18 -12.88
CA ASP A 196 -9.00 -14.35 -12.00
C ASP A 196 -8.41 -14.05 -10.62
N GLU A 197 -8.88 -14.74 -9.59
CA GLU A 197 -8.30 -14.63 -8.26
C GLU A 197 -6.86 -15.16 -8.24
N PHE A 198 -6.01 -14.59 -7.38
CA PHE A 198 -4.67 -15.14 -7.18
C PHE A 198 -4.76 -16.49 -6.46
N HIS A 199 -4.19 -17.52 -7.08
CA HIS A 199 -3.81 -18.75 -6.39
C HIS A 199 -2.76 -18.47 -5.29
N VAL A 200 -2.68 -19.34 -4.29
CA VAL A 200 -1.82 -19.17 -3.11
C VAL A 200 -0.34 -19.00 -3.49
N LEU A 201 0.14 -19.78 -4.47
CA LEU A 201 1.54 -19.74 -4.91
C LEU A 201 1.97 -18.38 -5.50
N PRO A 202 1.26 -17.78 -6.48
CA PRO A 202 1.52 -16.42 -6.94
C PRO A 202 1.54 -15.36 -5.82
N LYS A 203 0.68 -15.48 -4.80
CA LYS A 203 0.68 -14.54 -3.66
C LYS A 203 1.95 -14.66 -2.84
N LEU A 204 2.40 -15.90 -2.58
CA LEU A 204 3.61 -16.17 -1.83
C LEU A 204 4.86 -15.68 -2.58
N VAL A 205 4.94 -15.94 -3.89
CA VAL A 205 6.03 -15.42 -4.73
C VAL A 205 6.03 -13.89 -4.75
N TYR A 206 4.86 -13.25 -4.87
CA TYR A 206 4.73 -11.79 -4.81
C TYR A 206 5.14 -11.23 -3.44
N LEU A 207 4.78 -11.91 -2.35
CA LEU A 207 5.16 -11.54 -0.98
C LEU A 207 6.68 -11.53 -0.83
N PHE A 208 7.38 -12.60 -1.22
CA PHE A 208 8.84 -12.66 -1.13
C PHE A 208 9.53 -11.64 -2.04
N TYR A 209 9.02 -11.45 -3.26
CA TYR A 209 9.48 -10.39 -4.15
C TYR A 209 9.40 -9.01 -3.48
N LYS A 210 8.25 -8.63 -2.93
CA LYS A 210 8.07 -7.33 -2.28
C LYS A 210 8.91 -7.21 -1.01
N LEU A 211 8.95 -8.25 -0.19
CA LEU A 211 9.76 -8.29 1.03
C LEU A 211 11.23 -8.03 0.75
N LEU A 212 11.82 -8.78 -0.17
CA LEU A 212 13.25 -8.72 -0.44
C LEU A 212 13.67 -7.44 -1.18
N THR A 213 12.84 -6.96 -2.12
CA THR A 213 13.12 -5.70 -2.83
C THR A 213 12.99 -4.47 -1.94
N ILE A 214 12.00 -4.45 -1.03
CA ILE A 214 11.86 -3.36 -0.05
C ILE A 214 12.97 -3.44 1.00
N THR A 215 13.34 -4.65 1.43
CA THR A 215 14.43 -4.85 2.40
C THR A 215 15.75 -4.33 1.89
N SER A 216 16.19 -4.77 0.70
CA SER A 216 17.44 -4.30 0.09
C SER A 216 17.47 -2.78 -0.07
N TRP A 217 16.36 -2.20 -0.50
CA TRP A 217 16.26 -0.76 -0.69
C TRP A 217 16.34 0.05 0.61
N ILE A 218 15.54 -0.31 1.63
CA ILE A 218 15.54 0.42 2.92
C ILE A 218 16.89 0.27 3.63
N LEU A 219 17.50 -0.92 3.59
CA LEU A 219 18.85 -1.11 4.14
C LEU A 219 19.89 -0.29 3.36
N GLY A 220 19.79 -0.23 2.03
CA GLY A 220 20.62 0.63 1.20
C GLY A 220 20.53 2.11 1.59
N ILE A 221 19.32 2.66 1.71
CA ILE A 221 19.12 4.04 2.15
C ILE A 221 19.68 4.25 3.58
N SER A 222 19.51 3.25 4.46
CA SER A 222 20.05 3.32 5.83
C SER A 222 21.57 3.42 5.83
N LEU A 223 22.26 2.68 4.95
CA LEU A 223 23.73 2.75 4.81
C LEU A 223 24.22 4.12 4.33
N ILE A 224 23.60 4.73 3.32
CA ILE A 224 24.00 6.08 2.88
C ILE A 224 23.69 7.15 3.92
N THR A 225 22.64 6.96 4.73
CA THR A 225 22.28 7.88 5.81
C THR A 225 23.33 7.92 6.90
N LEU A 226 23.91 6.76 7.21
CA LEU A 226 25.01 6.64 8.17
C LEU A 226 26.32 7.21 7.62
N LEU A 227 26.52 7.19 6.30
CA LEU A 227 27.65 7.86 5.66
C LEU A 227 27.48 9.39 5.67
N SER A 228 26.29 9.87 5.29
CA SER A 228 25.92 11.28 5.28
C SER A 228 24.40 11.44 5.23
N ALA A 229 23.82 11.91 6.34
CA ALA A 229 22.39 12.19 6.43
C ALA A 229 21.93 13.20 5.36
N ARG A 230 22.77 14.19 5.04
CA ARG A 230 22.49 15.19 3.99
C ARG A 230 22.36 14.53 2.61
N SER A 231 23.29 13.63 2.27
CA SER A 231 23.29 12.94 0.98
C SER A 231 22.06 12.03 0.85
N SER A 232 21.66 11.36 1.92
CA SER A 232 20.44 10.55 1.95
C SER A 232 19.18 11.39 1.73
N VAL A 233 19.04 12.53 2.41
CA VAL A 233 17.90 13.44 2.22
C VAL A 233 17.84 13.95 0.78
N ILE A 234 18.99 14.36 0.20
CA ILE A 234 19.06 14.81 -1.20
C ILE A 234 18.61 13.69 -2.15
N LEU A 235 19.08 12.46 -1.94
CA LEU A 235 18.68 11.30 -2.74
C LEU A 235 17.17 11.04 -2.67
N LEU A 236 16.59 11.03 -1.46
CA LEU A 236 15.16 10.79 -1.26
C LEU A 236 14.30 11.89 -1.91
N VAL A 237 14.70 13.16 -1.77
CA VAL A 237 14.01 14.29 -2.41
C VAL A 237 14.10 14.18 -3.93
N PHE A 238 15.28 13.86 -4.47
CA PHE A 238 15.46 13.67 -5.91
C PHE A 238 14.59 12.53 -6.46
N LEU A 239 14.58 11.38 -5.79
CA LEU A 239 13.73 10.24 -6.17
C LEU A 239 12.24 10.58 -6.09
N TRP A 240 11.84 11.35 -5.08
CA TRP A 240 10.46 11.83 -4.96
C TRP A 240 10.08 12.75 -6.12
N ILE A 241 10.94 13.72 -6.50
CA ILE A 241 10.69 14.61 -7.65
C ILE A 241 10.55 13.80 -8.94
N CYS A 242 11.42 12.81 -9.15
CA CYS A 242 11.35 11.90 -10.30
C CYS A 242 10.04 11.10 -10.29
N GLY A 243 9.67 10.49 -9.16
CA GLY A 243 8.43 9.74 -9.00
C GLY A 243 7.19 10.61 -9.20
N PHE A 244 7.15 11.79 -8.61
CA PHE A 244 6.05 12.74 -8.76
C PHE A 244 5.91 13.20 -10.22
N THR A 245 7.01 13.57 -10.89
CA THR A 245 7.00 13.93 -12.31
C THR A 245 6.49 12.78 -13.18
N TRP A 246 6.88 11.55 -12.87
CA TRP A 246 6.35 10.36 -13.53
C TRP A 246 4.83 10.26 -13.33
N THR A 247 4.32 10.43 -12.10
CA THR A 247 2.87 10.38 -11.85
C THR A 247 2.09 11.46 -12.61
N LEU A 248 2.66 12.66 -12.78
CA LEU A 248 2.05 13.73 -13.58
C LEU A 248 1.92 13.33 -15.05
N LYS A 249 2.97 12.72 -15.62
CA LYS A 249 2.97 12.22 -17.01
C LYS A 249 1.99 11.08 -17.24
N GLN A 250 1.66 10.30 -16.20
CA GLN A 250 0.73 9.19 -16.33
C GLN A 250 -0.74 9.64 -16.46
N HIS A 251 -1.07 10.93 -16.25
CA HIS A 251 -2.44 11.46 -16.37
C HIS A 251 -3.48 10.59 -15.64
N THR A 252 -3.30 10.41 -14.34
CA THR A 252 -4.19 9.61 -13.49
C THR A 252 -5.53 10.32 -13.27
N THR A 253 -6.62 9.55 -13.17
CA THR A 253 -8.00 10.03 -12.98
C THR A 253 -8.69 9.26 -11.84
N PHE A 254 -8.01 9.17 -10.69
CA PHE A 254 -8.49 8.36 -9.57
C PHE A 254 -9.54 9.10 -8.71
N CYS A 255 -9.36 10.40 -8.51
CA CYS A 255 -10.24 11.27 -7.73
C CYS A 255 -11.07 12.20 -8.64
N LYS A 256 -12.33 12.47 -8.26
CA LYS A 256 -13.22 13.40 -8.98
C LYS A 256 -12.72 14.86 -8.92
N SER A 257 -12.10 15.27 -7.81
CA SER A 257 -11.59 16.64 -7.62
C SER A 257 -10.12 16.78 -8.01
N LYS A 258 -9.77 17.89 -8.70
CA LYS A 258 -8.39 18.18 -9.10
C LYS A 258 -7.43 18.26 -7.92
N LYS A 259 -7.84 18.88 -6.80
CA LYS A 259 -6.99 19.04 -5.60
C LYS A 259 -6.64 17.69 -4.98
N THR A 260 -7.63 16.80 -4.85
CA THR A 260 -7.44 15.45 -4.31
C THR A 260 -6.64 14.56 -5.25
N GLU A 261 -6.73 14.78 -6.56
CA GLU A 261 -5.90 14.09 -7.55
C GLU A 261 -4.43 14.48 -7.44
N TYR A 262 -4.13 15.77 -7.23
CA TYR A 262 -2.75 16.21 -6.95
C TYR A 262 -2.22 15.59 -5.66
N LEU A 263 -3.01 15.59 -4.58
CA LEU A 263 -2.64 14.92 -3.33
C LEU A 263 -2.37 13.42 -3.56
N TYR A 264 -3.20 12.76 -4.37
CA TYR A 264 -3.03 11.36 -4.72
C TYR A 264 -1.69 11.10 -5.42
N ARG A 265 -1.36 11.93 -6.42
CA ARG A 265 -0.09 11.88 -7.14
C ARG A 265 1.12 12.14 -6.22
N THR A 266 1.00 13.07 -5.27
CA THR A 266 2.03 13.32 -4.24
C THR A 266 2.28 12.08 -3.39
N VAL A 267 1.22 11.44 -2.88
CA VAL A 267 1.32 10.22 -2.06
C VAL A 267 1.91 9.06 -2.86
N VAL A 268 1.46 8.87 -4.10
CA VAL A 268 2.03 7.84 -4.98
C VAL A 268 3.50 8.12 -5.29
N GLY A 269 3.89 9.38 -5.47
CA GLY A 269 5.29 9.78 -5.59
C GLY A 269 6.12 9.35 -4.38
N ILE A 270 5.57 9.46 -3.16
CA ILE A 270 6.22 8.96 -1.93
C ILE A 270 6.31 7.43 -1.95
N ILE A 271 5.23 6.73 -2.31
CA ILE A 271 5.23 5.26 -2.41
C ILE A 271 6.30 4.78 -3.40
N LEU A 272 6.46 5.46 -4.55
CA LEU A 272 7.45 5.13 -5.56
C LEU A 272 8.90 5.27 -5.08
N ILE A 273 9.17 6.05 -4.02
CA ILE A 273 10.48 6.04 -3.38
C ILE A 273 10.80 4.65 -2.84
N PHE A 274 9.81 3.92 -2.31
CA PHE A 274 10.03 2.65 -1.61
C PHE A 274 9.74 1.42 -2.46
N THR A 275 8.68 1.45 -3.28
CA THR A 275 8.30 0.30 -4.09
C THR A 275 7.54 0.70 -5.34
N PHE A 276 7.65 -0.12 -6.39
CA PHE A 276 6.85 0.07 -7.59
C PHE A 276 5.37 -0.12 -7.27
N PHE A 277 4.59 0.94 -7.49
CA PHE A 277 3.15 1.00 -7.36
C PHE A 277 2.53 1.21 -8.74
N ASN A 278 1.67 0.29 -9.18
CA ASN A 278 1.09 0.36 -10.52
C ASN A 278 -0.11 1.31 -10.54
N ILE A 279 0.08 2.48 -11.16
CA ILE A 279 -0.86 3.61 -11.11
C ILE A 279 -1.92 3.56 -12.23
N LYS A 280 -1.69 2.80 -13.30
CA LYS A 280 -2.54 2.88 -14.50
C LYS A 280 -2.87 1.54 -15.13
N GLY A 281 -2.50 0.42 -14.50
CA GLY A 281 -2.84 -0.92 -14.96
C GLY A 281 -2.55 -1.25 -16.44
N ARG A 282 -1.72 -0.50 -17.17
CA ARG A 282 -1.37 -0.82 -18.58
C ARG A 282 -0.15 -1.74 -18.65
N LYS A 283 0.25 -2.14 -19.88
CA LYS A 283 1.44 -2.96 -20.18
C LYS A 283 2.71 -2.27 -19.64
N THR A 284 3.04 -2.52 -18.37
CA THR A 284 4.10 -1.84 -17.64
C THR A 284 5.40 -2.63 -17.55
N LYS A 285 5.61 -3.69 -18.36
CA LYS A 285 6.86 -4.49 -18.30
C LYS A 285 8.11 -3.61 -18.45
N VAL A 286 8.10 -2.66 -19.39
CA VAL A 286 9.20 -1.70 -19.58
C VAL A 286 9.33 -0.75 -18.39
N CYS A 287 8.22 -0.18 -17.90
CA CYS A 287 8.26 0.74 -16.75
C CYS A 287 8.76 0.05 -15.46
N ILE A 288 8.33 -1.19 -15.23
CA ILE A 288 8.76 -2.02 -14.11
C ILE A 288 10.25 -2.34 -14.25
N SER A 289 10.70 -2.72 -15.45
CA SER A 289 12.10 -3.01 -15.72
C SER A 289 12.98 -1.79 -15.50
N ILE A 290 12.61 -0.62 -16.04
CA ILE A 290 13.34 0.65 -15.83
C ILE A 290 13.39 1.01 -14.34
N TYR A 291 12.26 0.88 -13.63
CA TYR A 291 12.19 1.18 -12.20
C TYR A 291 13.15 0.30 -11.38
N TYR A 292 13.05 -1.03 -11.53
CA TYR A 292 13.88 -1.96 -10.75
C TYR A 292 15.35 -1.93 -11.19
N ALA A 293 15.64 -1.67 -12.46
CA ALA A 293 17.01 -1.42 -12.92
C ALA A 293 17.60 -0.16 -12.26
N THR A 294 16.85 0.95 -12.23
CA THR A 294 17.27 2.20 -11.59
C THR A 294 17.52 1.98 -10.09
N HIS A 295 16.59 1.34 -9.38
CA HIS A 295 16.76 1.02 -7.96
C HIS A 295 17.97 0.11 -7.70
N THR A 296 18.20 -0.88 -8.57
CA THR A 296 19.37 -1.77 -8.46
C THR A 296 20.67 -0.98 -8.65
N VAL A 297 20.74 -0.14 -9.69
CA VAL A 297 21.91 0.72 -9.93
C VAL A 297 22.16 1.63 -8.75
N VAL A 298 21.14 2.34 -8.24
CA VAL A 298 21.30 3.23 -7.07
C VAL A 298 21.75 2.45 -5.83
N THR A 299 21.18 1.27 -5.57
CA THR A 299 21.58 0.44 -4.42
C THR A 299 23.03 -0.02 -4.54
N LEU A 300 23.46 -0.46 -5.73
CA LEU A 300 24.85 -0.83 -6.00
C LEU A 300 25.79 0.37 -5.89
N SER A 301 25.38 1.56 -6.36
CA SER A 301 26.14 2.80 -6.21
C SER A 301 26.30 3.18 -4.74
N ILE A 302 25.28 3.00 -3.90
CA ILE A 302 25.36 3.25 -2.46
C ILE A 302 26.34 2.26 -1.81
N LEU A 303 26.22 0.97 -2.10
CA LEU A 303 27.13 -0.06 -1.58
C LEU A 303 28.58 0.21 -2.02
N PHE A 304 28.79 0.59 -3.28
CA PHE A 304 30.09 0.96 -3.81
C PHE A 304 30.65 2.21 -3.12
N ALA A 305 29.88 3.31 -3.06
CA ALA A 305 30.29 4.54 -2.38
C ALA A 305 30.68 4.27 -0.92
N TYR A 306 29.93 3.40 -0.24
CA TYR A 306 30.23 2.98 1.12
C TYR A 306 31.57 2.23 1.21
N MET A 307 31.83 1.28 0.30
CA MET A 307 33.10 0.51 0.27
C MET A 307 34.31 1.41 0.01
N PHE A 308 34.19 2.40 -0.87
CA PHE A 308 35.31 3.30 -1.22
C PHE A 308 35.55 4.37 -0.14
N TRP A 309 34.50 4.97 0.40
CA TRP A 309 34.63 6.10 1.33
C TRP A 309 35.00 5.67 2.76
N LYS A 310 34.68 4.42 3.16
CA LYS A 310 34.92 3.93 4.53
C LYS A 310 36.27 3.24 4.73
N THR A 311 37.14 3.18 3.72
CA THR A 311 38.51 2.62 3.86
C THR A 311 39.35 3.24 4.98
N SER A 312 38.92 4.36 5.61
CA SER A 312 39.67 5.00 6.70
C SER A 312 39.11 4.85 8.13
N ILE A 313 37.85 4.48 8.40
CA ILE A 313 37.32 4.51 9.79
C ILE A 313 36.35 3.34 10.11
N ILE A 314 36.87 2.40 10.91
CA ILE A 314 36.21 1.37 11.76
C ILE A 314 35.46 0.22 11.06
N LYS A 315 36.02 -1.00 11.21
CA LYS A 315 35.39 -2.31 10.97
C LYS A 315 34.38 -2.62 12.08
N GLU A 316 33.21 -2.00 12.02
CA GLU A 316 32.09 -2.42 12.86
C GLU A 316 31.34 -3.59 12.21
N ILE A 317 31.33 -4.74 12.89
CA ILE A 317 30.73 -6.01 12.44
C ILE A 317 29.28 -5.84 11.96
N HIS A 318 28.51 -4.96 12.61
CA HIS A 318 27.10 -4.73 12.28
C HIS A 318 26.90 -4.18 10.86
N PHE A 319 27.80 -3.32 10.39
CA PHE A 319 27.69 -2.77 9.05
C PHE A 319 28.02 -3.80 7.97
N THR A 320 29.01 -4.65 8.21
CA THR A 320 29.32 -5.77 7.31
C THR A 320 28.11 -6.69 7.17
N ILE A 321 27.43 -6.99 8.29
CA ILE A 321 26.20 -7.78 8.29
C ILE A 321 25.10 -7.09 7.47
N VAL A 322 24.87 -5.78 7.67
CA VAL A 322 23.84 -5.03 6.93
C VAL A 322 24.16 -4.97 5.44
N SER A 323 25.41 -4.78 5.03
CA SER A 323 25.82 -4.81 3.62
C SER A 323 25.63 -6.20 2.99
N ILE A 324 26.01 -7.28 3.68
CA ILE A 324 25.77 -8.66 3.21
C ILE A 324 24.27 -8.92 3.06
N LEU A 325 23.47 -8.53 4.06
CA LEU A 325 22.02 -8.68 4.02
C LEU A 325 21.39 -7.88 2.89
N THR A 326 21.90 -6.67 2.62
CA THR A 326 21.47 -5.81 1.50
C THR A 326 21.74 -6.49 0.16
N ILE A 327 22.94 -7.03 -0.05
CA ILE A 327 23.28 -7.75 -1.29
C ILE A 327 22.44 -9.01 -1.45
N LEU A 328 22.32 -9.82 -0.40
CA LEU A 328 21.54 -11.06 -0.42
C LEU A 328 20.07 -10.80 -0.74
N SER A 329 19.46 -9.82 -0.07
CA SER A 329 18.07 -9.43 -0.32
C SER A 329 17.87 -8.81 -1.70
N LEU A 330 18.85 -8.08 -2.24
CA LEU A 330 18.77 -7.53 -3.60
C LEU A 330 18.77 -8.66 -4.64
N VAL A 331 19.74 -9.57 -4.57
CA VAL A 331 19.87 -10.70 -5.51
C VAL A 331 18.64 -11.60 -5.46
N LEU A 332 18.24 -12.05 -4.26
CA LEU A 332 17.04 -12.88 -4.10
C LEU A 332 15.78 -12.12 -4.54
N GLY A 333 15.67 -10.82 -4.23
CA GLY A 333 14.55 -9.99 -4.63
C GLY A 333 14.39 -9.88 -6.15
N ILE A 334 15.50 -9.76 -6.89
CA ILE A 334 15.49 -9.78 -8.36
C ILE A 334 15.12 -11.16 -8.90
N ILE A 335 15.61 -12.25 -8.29
CA ILE A 335 15.21 -13.62 -8.68
C ILE A 335 13.69 -13.81 -8.53
N PHE A 336 13.12 -13.44 -7.38
CA PHE A 336 11.68 -13.53 -7.14
C PHE A 336 10.89 -12.57 -8.04
N LEU A 337 11.41 -11.38 -8.34
CA LEU A 337 10.81 -10.45 -9.31
C LEU A 337 10.71 -11.11 -10.69
N VAL A 338 11.81 -11.66 -11.21
CA VAL A 338 11.84 -12.34 -12.52
C VAL A 338 10.93 -13.56 -12.50
N ALA A 339 10.99 -14.40 -11.47
CA ALA A 339 10.11 -15.56 -11.34
C ALA A 339 8.62 -15.16 -11.32
N TYR A 340 8.27 -14.09 -10.59
CA TYR A 340 6.92 -13.55 -10.58
C TYR A 340 6.49 -13.10 -11.98
N TYR A 341 7.28 -12.28 -12.67
CA TYR A 341 6.90 -11.71 -13.96
C TYR A 341 6.97 -12.69 -15.14
N SER A 342 7.81 -13.71 -15.06
CA SER A 342 7.95 -14.75 -16.08
C SER A 342 6.91 -15.85 -15.94
N CYS A 343 6.64 -16.32 -14.71
CA CYS A 343 5.80 -17.50 -14.48
C CYS A 343 4.38 -17.17 -13.99
N PHE A 344 4.21 -16.07 -13.24
CA PHE A 344 2.98 -15.84 -12.47
C PHE A 344 2.26 -14.53 -12.80
N HIS A 345 2.92 -13.57 -13.45
CA HIS A 345 2.29 -12.34 -13.86
C HIS A 345 1.37 -12.65 -15.04
N PRO A 346 0.04 -12.54 -14.85
CA PRO A 346 -0.90 -12.82 -15.93
C PRO A 346 -0.61 -11.81 -17.03
N THR A 347 -0.05 -12.27 -18.15
CA THR A 347 0.12 -11.45 -19.35
C THR A 347 -1.25 -11.39 -20.03
N ALA A 348 -2.21 -10.75 -19.38
CA ALA A 348 -3.57 -10.55 -19.87
C ALA A 348 -4.10 -9.23 -19.29
N TYR A 349 -3.52 -8.12 -19.73
CA TYR A 349 -4.23 -6.85 -19.70
C TYR A 349 -4.96 -6.75 -21.04
N CYS A 350 -6.26 -7.06 -20.99
CA CYS A 350 -7.26 -7.01 -22.06
C CYS A 350 -6.98 -7.96 -23.25
N ARG A 351 -7.76 -9.05 -23.34
CA ARG A 351 -8.42 -9.31 -24.63
C ARG A 351 -9.33 -8.09 -24.85
N PRO A 352 -9.28 -7.38 -25.98
CA PRO A 352 -10.36 -6.48 -26.31
C PRO A 352 -11.63 -7.31 -26.19
N GLN A 353 -12.65 -6.80 -25.48
CA GLN A 353 -14.00 -7.25 -25.74
C GLN A 353 -14.18 -7.10 -27.24
N THR A 354 -14.22 -8.23 -27.94
CA THR A 354 -14.85 -8.27 -29.25
C THR A 354 -16.24 -7.76 -28.98
N TYR A 355 -16.51 -6.53 -29.45
CA TYR A 355 -17.86 -6.06 -29.65
C TYR A 355 -18.54 -7.21 -30.41
N SER A 356 -19.43 -7.95 -29.74
CA SER A 356 -20.36 -8.79 -30.48
C SER A 356 -21.11 -7.82 -31.38
N ASP A 357 -21.01 -8.04 -32.69
CA ASP A 357 -21.71 -7.27 -33.70
C ASP A 357 -23.13 -6.98 -33.23
N GLU A 358 -23.47 -5.68 -33.22
CA GLU A 358 -24.84 -5.21 -33.09
C GLU A 358 -25.67 -5.90 -34.18
N VAL A 359 -26.48 -6.87 -33.76
CA VAL A 359 -27.68 -7.24 -34.51
C VAL A 359 -28.81 -6.42 -33.91
N ASP A 360 -29.37 -5.57 -34.76
CA ASP A 360 -30.47 -4.64 -34.51
C ASP A 360 -31.57 -5.21 -33.61
N ALA A 361 -31.79 -4.59 -32.45
CA ALA A 361 -33.06 -4.65 -31.73
C ALA A 361 -33.19 -3.47 -30.75
N GLU A 362 -33.91 -2.45 -31.22
CA GLU A 362 -34.76 -1.50 -30.52
C GLU A 362 -34.26 -0.71 -29.29
N ALA A 363 -34.43 0.61 -29.42
CA ALA A 363 -34.17 1.63 -28.43
C ALA A 363 -35.02 1.45 -27.16
N GLY A 364 -34.37 1.15 -26.04
CA GLY A 364 -34.98 1.20 -24.72
C GLY A 364 -33.94 1.01 -23.62
N GLN A 365 -33.75 2.04 -22.79
CA GLN A 365 -33.03 2.00 -21.51
C GLN A 365 -31.51 1.77 -21.56
N LYS A 366 -30.79 2.89 -21.72
CA LYS A 366 -29.33 2.96 -21.54
C LYS A 366 -29.02 2.93 -20.04
N ASP A 367 -29.01 1.75 -19.43
CA ASP A 367 -28.45 1.57 -18.09
C ASP A 367 -26.96 1.91 -18.14
N ARG A 368 -26.60 3.08 -17.58
CA ARG A 368 -25.21 3.44 -17.32
C ARG A 368 -24.70 2.45 -16.26
N VAL A 369 -24.02 1.41 -16.70
CA VAL A 369 -23.19 0.60 -15.81
C VAL A 369 -22.14 1.54 -15.20
N GLU A 370 -22.33 1.93 -13.94
CA GLU A 370 -21.35 2.74 -13.23
C GLU A 370 -20.03 1.97 -13.16
N THR A 371 -19.01 2.51 -13.83
CA THR A 371 -17.66 2.00 -13.74
C THR A 371 -17.12 2.24 -12.34
N GLY A 372 -16.72 1.17 -11.65
CA GLY A 372 -16.17 1.27 -10.30
C GLY A 372 -14.91 2.14 -10.27
N ARG A 373 -14.63 2.81 -9.14
CA ARG A 373 -13.45 3.69 -8.99
C ARG A 373 -12.15 3.03 -9.45
N PHE A 374 -11.97 1.75 -9.15
CA PHE A 374 -10.77 0.98 -9.55
C PHE A 374 -10.76 0.54 -11.03
N GLN A 375 -11.91 0.57 -11.72
CA GLN A 375 -11.95 0.45 -13.18
C GLN A 375 -11.47 1.75 -13.83
N ASN A 376 -11.93 2.91 -13.34
CA ASN A 376 -11.44 4.22 -13.78
C ASN A 376 -9.95 4.44 -13.42
N PHE A 377 -9.46 3.77 -12.37
CA PHE A 377 -8.05 3.75 -11.99
C PHE A 377 -7.14 3.06 -13.01
N ILE A 378 -7.67 2.10 -13.76
CA ILE A 378 -6.91 1.25 -14.70
C ILE A 378 -7.09 1.66 -16.16
N MET A 379 -8.10 2.47 -16.48
CA MET A 379 -8.38 2.96 -17.84
C MET A 379 -7.35 3.99 -18.34
#